data_AF-C9R9K1-F1
#
_entry.id   AF-C9R9K1-F1
#
_cell.length_a   1.000
_cell.length_b   1.000
_cell.length_c   1.000
_cell.angle_alpha   90.00
_cell.angle_beta   90.00
_cell.angle_gamma   90.00
#
_symmetry.space_group_name_H-M   'P 1'
#
loop_
_entity.id
_entity.type
_entity.pdbx_description
1 polymer ?
#
loop_
_entity_poly.entity_id
_entity_poly.type
_entity_poly.pdbx_seq_one_letter_code
_entity_poly.pdbx_strand_id
1 'polypeptide(L)'
;MRLNTAFHNVLVHISMGAFFLLPLLLVAVWWLRKRGTHRELVRQIDAAISILLLLGLGGIPVAVLGIMVDYPNWSALLLSPLVRIKGSLTFLAFEIFLMAYYLRWRYGPQLWEMRAMAWYFSVLILFGFCLISLIGSIGGFLAIRETALEKILPLLGIPIP
;
A
#
# COMPACT_ATOMS: atom_id res chain seq x y z
N MET A 1 -25.61 9.76 -11.38
CA MET A 1 -25.10 8.96 -10.24
C MET A 1 -23.64 9.39 -10.00
N ARG A 2 -23.36 10.27 -9.03
CA ARG A 2 -22.01 10.85 -8.77
C ARG A 2 -21.49 10.60 -7.33
N LEU A 3 -22.36 10.10 -6.44
CA LEU A 3 -21.99 9.79 -5.04
C LEU A 3 -20.98 8.65 -4.92
N ASN A 4 -21.01 7.71 -5.87
CA ASN A 4 -20.19 6.49 -5.81
C ASN A 4 -18.71 6.76 -6.13
N THR A 5 -18.44 7.60 -7.13
CA THR A 5 -17.07 7.98 -7.50
C THR A 5 -16.39 8.84 -6.44
N ALA A 6 -17.13 9.74 -5.78
CA ALA A 6 -16.59 10.53 -4.66
C ALA A 6 -16.23 9.64 -3.46
N PHE A 7 -17.10 8.68 -3.12
CA PHE A 7 -16.87 7.71 -2.05
C PHE A 7 -15.68 6.79 -2.36
N HIS A 8 -15.61 6.25 -3.58
CA HIS A 8 -14.47 5.48 -4.07
C HIS A 8 -13.16 6.26 -3.96
N ASN A 9 -13.15 7.53 -4.39
CA ASN A 9 -11.95 8.37 -4.32
C ASN A 9 -11.48 8.58 -2.88
N VAL A 10 -12.39 8.90 -1.95
CA VAL A 10 -12.04 9.06 -0.53
C VAL A 10 -11.39 7.79 0.03
N LEU A 11 -11.97 6.62 -0.26
CA LEU A 11 -11.47 5.34 0.25
C LEU A 11 -10.11 4.98 -0.33
N VAL A 12 -9.91 5.15 -1.64
CA VAL A 12 -8.60 4.97 -2.29
C VAL A 12 -7.54 5.89 -1.68
N HIS A 13 -7.89 7.15 -1.41
CA HIS A 13 -6.96 8.12 -0.85
C HIS A 13 -6.63 7.87 0.62
N ILE A 14 -7.59 7.39 1.43
CA ILE A 14 -7.33 6.95 2.81
C ILE A 14 -6.36 5.76 2.81
N SER A 15 -6.61 4.78 1.93
CA SER A 15 -5.77 3.58 1.82
C SER A 15 -4.35 3.92 1.37
N MET A 16 -4.23 4.73 0.31
CA MET A 16 -2.94 5.20 -0.20
C MET A 16 -2.22 6.04 0.85
N GLY A 17 -2.90 6.99 1.48
CA GLY A 17 -2.33 7.81 2.56
C GLY A 17 -1.82 6.95 3.71
N ALA A 18 -2.56 5.90 4.08
CA ALA A 18 -2.14 4.97 5.12
C ALA A 18 -0.84 4.24 4.74
N PHE A 19 -0.74 3.71 3.52
CA PHE A 19 0.47 3.04 3.03
C PHE A 19 1.65 4.00 2.85
N PHE A 20 1.42 5.25 2.48
CA PHE A 20 2.47 6.28 2.37
C PHE A 20 3.09 6.66 3.72
N LEU A 21 2.31 6.63 4.80
CA LEU A 21 2.82 6.93 6.13
C LEU A 21 3.68 5.80 6.71
N LEU A 22 3.47 4.54 6.30
CA LEU A 22 4.17 3.39 6.86
C LEU A 22 5.71 3.47 6.74
N PRO A 23 6.32 3.77 5.57
CA PRO A 23 7.77 3.98 5.46
C PRO A 23 8.30 5.10 6.36
N LEU A 24 7.56 6.20 6.49
CA LEU A 24 7.97 7.33 7.34
C LEU A 24 8.01 6.92 8.82
N LEU A 25 6.99 6.19 9.26
CA LEU A 25 6.94 5.66 10.62
C LEU A 25 8.02 4.60 10.87
N LEU A 26 8.36 3.77 9.88
CA LEU A 26 9.49 2.85 9.99
C LEU A 26 10.81 3.59 10.22
N VAL A 27 11.08 4.63 9.43
CA VAL A 27 12.29 5.46 9.59
C VAL A 27 12.31 6.08 10.99
N ALA A 28 11.18 6.59 11.47
CA ALA A 28 11.06 7.13 12.82
C ALA A 28 11.36 6.07 13.91
N VAL A 29 10.82 4.86 13.80
CA VAL A 29 11.10 3.75 14.73
C VAL A 29 12.60 3.44 14.75
N TRP A 30 13.22 3.24 13.58
CA TRP A 30 14.65 2.93 13.50
C TRP A 30 15.53 4.04 14.09
N TRP A 31 15.19 5.29 13.81
CA TRP A 31 15.92 6.45 14.33
C TRP A 31 15.80 6.60 15.85
N LEU A 32 14.59 6.46 16.40
CA LEU A 32 14.33 6.57 17.83
C LEU A 32 14.97 5.43 18.61
N ARG A 33 14.94 4.21 18.07
CA ARG A 33 15.56 3.04 18.72
C ARG A 33 17.07 3.17 18.82
N LYS A 34 17.73 3.76 17.81
CA LYS A 34 19.18 4.03 17.86
C LYS A 34 19.57 4.95 19.02
N ARG A 35 18.66 5.83 19.46
CA ARG A 35 18.90 6.79 20.56
C ARG A 35 18.57 6.24 21.96
N GLY A 36 17.85 5.13 22.06
CA GLY A 36 17.59 4.42 23.32
C GLY A 36 16.67 5.11 24.34
N THR A 37 16.32 6.39 24.13
CA THR A 37 15.64 7.25 25.13
C THR A 37 14.12 7.35 25.00
N HIS A 38 13.51 6.79 23.94
CA HIS A 38 12.11 7.09 23.58
C HIS A 38 11.22 5.84 23.47
N ARG A 39 11.24 4.95 24.46
CA ARG A 39 10.45 3.69 24.43
C ARG A 39 8.94 3.92 24.26
N GLU A 40 8.37 4.89 24.96
CA GLU A 40 6.93 5.18 24.90
C GLU A 40 6.52 5.71 23.51
N LEU A 41 7.33 6.59 22.91
CA LEU A 41 7.07 7.10 21.57
C LEU A 41 7.15 5.99 20.51
N VAL A 42 8.10 5.07 20.64
CA VAL A 42 8.18 3.88 19.76
C VAL A 42 6.92 3.03 19.88
N ARG A 43 6.38 2.85 21.09
CA ARG A 43 5.12 2.12 21.32
C ARG A 43 3.92 2.80 20.64
N GLN A 44 3.84 4.13 20.70
CA GLN A 44 2.78 4.88 20.03
C GLN A 44 2.88 4.78 18.50
N ILE A 45 4.08 4.92 17.95
CA ILE A 45 4.32 4.76 16.50
C ILE A 45 3.97 3.33 16.06
N ASP A 46 4.32 2.34 16.86
CA ASP A 46 4.03 0.94 16.60
C ASP A 46 2.52 0.62 16.61
N ALA A 47 1.77 1.24 17.52
CA ALA A 47 0.30 1.18 17.49
C ALA A 47 -0.26 1.85 16.22
N ALA A 48 0.29 3.01 15.83
CA ALA A 48 -0.10 3.70 14.60
C ALA A 48 0.16 2.85 13.34
N ILE A 49 1.33 2.18 13.25
CA ILE A 49 1.65 1.24 12.16
C ILE A 49 0.58 0.14 12.04
N SER A 50 0.14 -0.41 13.16
CA SER A 50 -0.90 -1.46 13.17
C SER A 50 -2.24 -0.96 12.64
N ILE A 51 -2.64 0.25 13.04
CA ILE A 51 -3.87 0.89 12.55
C ILE A 51 -3.78 1.17 11.05
N LEU A 52 -2.65 1.71 10.59
CA LEU A 52 -2.44 2.04 9.18
C LEU A 52 -2.42 0.78 8.30
N LEU A 53 -1.84 -0.32 8.78
CA LEU A 53 -1.90 -1.62 8.10
C LEU A 53 -3.35 -2.11 7.96
N LEU A 54 -4.17 -2.00 9.02
CA LEU A 54 -5.59 -2.36 8.96
C LEU A 54 -6.38 -1.48 7.99
N LEU A 55 -6.19 -0.16 8.06
CA LEU A 55 -6.85 0.79 7.17
C LEU A 55 -6.46 0.53 5.70
N GLY A 56 -5.19 0.29 5.43
CA GLY A 56 -4.70 -0.05 4.10
C GLY A 56 -5.26 -1.38 3.59
N LEU A 57 -5.21 -2.43 4.42
CA LEU A 57 -5.72 -3.77 4.07
C LEU A 57 -7.24 -3.79 3.84
N GLY A 58 -8.01 -3.08 4.68
CA GLY A 58 -9.45 -2.94 4.48
C GLY A 58 -9.79 -2.05 3.27
N GLY A 59 -8.92 -1.11 2.96
CA GLY A 59 -9.06 -0.17 1.85
C GLY A 59 -8.92 -0.79 0.46
N ILE A 60 -8.03 -1.76 0.28
CA ILE A 60 -7.82 -2.47 -1.00
C ILE A 60 -9.10 -3.15 -1.52
N PRO A 61 -9.79 -4.05 -0.79
CA PRO A 61 -10.99 -4.72 -1.29
C PRO A 61 -12.13 -3.72 -1.52
N VAL A 62 -12.24 -2.68 -0.69
CA VAL A 62 -13.23 -1.61 -0.87
C VAL A 62 -12.96 -0.83 -2.16
N ALA A 63 -11.70 -0.53 -2.48
CA ALA A 63 -11.34 0.09 -3.75
C ALA A 63 -11.68 -0.80 -4.95
N VAL A 64 -11.42 -2.11 -4.86
CA VAL A 64 -11.78 -3.09 -5.90
C VAL A 64 -13.30 -3.12 -6.12
N LEU A 65 -14.09 -3.22 -5.04
CA LEU A 65 -15.54 -3.18 -5.11
C LEU A 65 -16.04 -1.87 -5.72
N GLY A 66 -15.46 -0.73 -5.35
CA GLY A 66 -15.82 0.57 -5.93
C GLY A 66 -15.65 0.61 -7.45
N ILE A 67 -14.56 0.04 -7.99
CA ILE A 67 -14.35 -0.07 -9.43
C ILE A 67 -15.42 -0.95 -10.09
N MET A 68 -15.78 -2.09 -9.47
CA MET A 68 -16.79 -2.99 -10.03
C MET A 68 -18.18 -2.34 -10.10
N VAL A 69 -18.51 -1.45 -9.16
CA VAL A 69 -19.78 -0.72 -9.18
C VAL A 69 -19.72 0.45 -10.17
N ASP A 70 -18.61 1.17 -10.23
CA ASP A 70 -18.46 2.32 -11.15
C ASP A 70 -18.34 1.89 -12.63
N TYR A 71 -17.89 0.66 -12.89
CA TYR A 71 -17.73 0.11 -14.24
C TYR A 71 -18.46 -1.24 -14.39
N PRO A 72 -19.75 -1.23 -14.79
CA PRO A 72 -20.58 -2.43 -14.91
C PRO A 72 -20.01 -3.46 -15.92
N ASN A 73 -19.34 -2.98 -16.97
CA ASN A 73 -18.66 -3.82 -17.97
C ASN A 73 -17.19 -4.09 -17.58
N TRP A 74 -16.96 -4.51 -16.34
CA TRP A 74 -15.62 -4.83 -15.82
C TRP A 74 -14.90 -5.91 -16.63
N SER A 75 -15.63 -6.80 -17.31
CA SER A 75 -15.08 -7.81 -18.22
C SER A 75 -14.32 -7.18 -19.39
N ALA A 76 -14.77 -6.04 -19.90
CA ALA A 76 -14.06 -5.28 -20.94
C ALA A 76 -12.81 -4.59 -20.39
N LEU A 77 -12.86 -4.09 -19.14
CA LEU A 77 -11.67 -3.53 -18.47
C LEU A 77 -10.57 -4.58 -18.31
N LEU A 78 -10.94 -5.83 -18.01
CA LEU A 78 -9.99 -6.93 -17.91
C LEU A 78 -9.37 -7.31 -19.26
N LEU A 79 -9.83 -6.81 -20.40
CA LEU A 79 -9.11 -7.00 -21.67
C LEU A 79 -7.86 -6.13 -21.76
N SER A 80 -7.78 -5.05 -20.98
CA SER A 80 -6.60 -4.17 -20.94
C SER A 80 -5.43 -4.85 -20.21
N PRO A 81 -4.25 -4.98 -20.85
CA PRO A 81 -3.04 -5.50 -20.21
C PRO A 81 -2.65 -4.70 -18.96
N LEU A 82 -2.81 -3.37 -19.00
CA LEU A 82 -2.49 -2.49 -17.88
C LEU A 82 -3.40 -2.74 -16.67
N VAL A 83 -4.69 -3.02 -16.90
CA VAL A 83 -5.64 -3.34 -15.83
C VAL A 83 -5.29 -4.70 -15.20
N ARG A 84 -4.91 -5.69 -16.01
CA ARG A 84 -4.46 -7.00 -15.49
C ARG A 84 -3.20 -6.87 -14.64
N ILE A 85 -2.19 -6.17 -15.14
CA ILE A 85 -0.94 -5.92 -14.41
C ILE A 85 -1.25 -5.19 -13.10
N LYS A 86 -2.05 -4.12 -13.13
CA LYS A 86 -2.47 -3.39 -11.93
C LYS A 86 -3.18 -4.31 -10.92
N GLY A 87 -4.07 -5.18 -11.39
CA GLY A 87 -4.78 -6.16 -10.56
C GLY A 87 -3.83 -7.16 -9.90
N SER A 88 -2.91 -7.76 -10.66
CA SER A 88 -1.90 -8.70 -10.14
C SER A 88 -0.98 -8.03 -9.11
N LEU A 89 -0.51 -6.81 -9.40
CA LEU A 89 0.30 -6.04 -8.45
C LEU A 89 -0.49 -5.71 -7.18
N THR A 90 -1.78 -5.39 -7.29
CA THR A 90 -2.65 -5.11 -6.14
C THR A 90 -2.82 -6.34 -5.26
N PHE A 91 -3.01 -7.51 -5.87
CA PHE A 91 -3.10 -8.78 -5.14
C PHE A 91 -1.78 -9.11 -4.42
N LEU A 92 -0.64 -8.99 -5.11
CA LEU A 92 0.67 -9.18 -4.51
C LEU A 92 0.92 -8.21 -3.35
N ALA A 93 0.61 -6.92 -3.53
CA ALA A 93 0.73 -5.92 -2.48
C ALA A 93 -0.15 -6.27 -1.25
N PHE A 94 -1.38 -6.73 -1.50
CA PHE A 94 -2.27 -7.19 -0.44
C PHE A 94 -1.65 -8.34 0.37
N GLU A 95 -1.10 -9.37 -0.28
CA GLU A 95 -0.44 -10.48 0.40
C GLU A 95 0.76 -10.03 1.24
N ILE A 96 1.57 -9.11 0.71
CA ILE A 96 2.73 -8.55 1.42
C ILE A 96 2.30 -7.78 2.68
N PHE A 97 1.30 -6.91 2.56
CA PHE A 97 0.79 -6.17 3.71
C PHE A 97 0.06 -7.08 4.70
N LEU A 98 -0.61 -8.13 4.22
CA LEU A 98 -1.24 -9.13 5.07
C LEU A 98 -0.20 -9.91 5.86
N MET A 99 0.92 -10.29 5.23
CA MET A 99 2.06 -10.91 5.91
C MET A 99 2.69 -9.96 6.93
N ALA A 100 2.89 -8.68 6.58
CA ALA A 100 3.39 -7.68 7.52
C ALA A 100 2.46 -7.53 8.73
N TYR A 101 1.15 -7.44 8.49
CA TYR A 101 0.16 -7.40 9.56
C TYR A 101 0.17 -8.67 10.41
N TYR A 102 0.26 -9.84 9.79
CA TYR A 102 0.35 -11.12 10.49
C TYR A 102 1.57 -11.17 11.42
N LEU A 103 2.76 -10.79 10.94
CA LEU A 103 3.96 -10.72 11.78
C LEU A 103 3.73 -9.78 12.97
N ARG A 104 3.16 -8.61 12.71
CA ARG A 104 2.90 -7.63 13.77
C ARG A 104 1.86 -8.12 14.78
N TRP A 105 0.83 -8.82 14.34
CA TRP A 105 -0.17 -9.43 15.21
C TRP A 105 0.42 -10.57 16.04
N ARG A 106 1.24 -11.44 15.43
CA ARG A 106 1.83 -12.62 16.07
C ARG A 106 2.91 -12.29 17.10
N TYR A 107 3.76 -11.32 16.81
CA TYR A 107 4.94 -10.98 17.62
C TYR A 107 4.75 -9.71 18.46
N GLY A 108 3.73 -8.90 18.18
CA GLY A 108 3.46 -7.73 19.01
C GLY A 108 4.65 -6.75 19.06
N PRO A 109 4.88 -6.12 20.22
CA PRO A 109 6.06 -5.28 20.46
C PRO A 109 7.40 -6.03 20.36
N GLN A 110 7.42 -7.35 20.60
CA GLN A 110 8.64 -8.17 20.56
C GLN A 110 9.21 -8.30 19.14
N LEU A 111 8.40 -8.03 18.11
CA LEU A 111 8.85 -7.97 16.71
C LEU A 111 10.09 -7.10 16.55
N TRP A 112 10.13 -5.98 17.27
CA TRP A 112 11.22 -5.03 17.20
C TRP A 112 12.48 -5.53 17.89
N GLU A 113 12.37 -6.31 18.95
CA GLU A 113 13.51 -6.84 19.70
C GLU A 113 14.31 -7.86 18.89
N MET A 114 13.63 -8.62 18.04
CA MET A 114 14.26 -9.57 17.13
C MET A 114 14.75 -8.86 15.86
N ARG A 115 16.05 -8.54 15.79
CA ARG A 115 16.64 -7.78 14.66
C ARG A 115 16.28 -8.34 13.28
N ALA A 116 16.31 -9.66 13.11
CA ALA A 116 15.95 -10.31 11.84
C ALA A 116 14.48 -10.10 11.47
N MET A 117 13.56 -10.20 12.44
CA MET A 117 12.13 -9.98 12.20
C MET A 117 11.80 -8.52 11.97
N ALA A 118 12.42 -7.60 12.71
CA ALA A 118 12.29 -6.17 12.48
C ALA A 118 12.77 -5.77 11.08
N TRP A 119 13.87 -6.37 10.62
CA TRP A 119 14.38 -6.15 9.26
C TRP A 119 13.44 -6.73 8.20
N TYR A 120 13.03 -7.99 8.35
CA TYR A 120 12.10 -8.64 7.42
C TYR A 120 10.77 -7.88 7.31
N PHE A 121 10.18 -7.48 8.44
CA PHE A 121 9.00 -6.63 8.49
C PHE A 121 9.22 -5.29 7.76
N SER A 122 10.36 -4.63 8.00
CA SER A 122 10.66 -3.36 7.32
C SER A 122 10.78 -3.52 5.81
N VAL A 123 11.42 -4.61 5.35
CA VAL A 123 11.55 -4.93 3.92
C VAL A 123 10.18 -5.20 3.30
N LEU A 124 9.30 -5.95 3.96
CA LEU A 124 7.94 -6.18 3.48
C LEU A 124 7.17 -4.88 3.28
N ILE A 125 7.22 -3.97 4.27
CA ILE A 125 6.52 -2.68 4.18
C ILE A 125 7.09 -1.82 3.05
N LEU A 126 8.42 -1.74 2.91
CA LEU A 126 9.06 -0.95 1.84
C LEU A 126 8.75 -1.53 0.46
N PHE A 127 8.80 -2.85 0.32
CA PHE A 127 8.48 -3.52 -0.93
C PHE A 127 6.99 -3.35 -1.28
N GLY A 128 6.08 -3.50 -0.31
CA GLY A 128 4.66 -3.22 -0.46
C GLY A 128 4.39 -1.76 -0.84
N PHE A 129 5.11 -0.81 -0.24
CA PHE A 129 5.03 0.61 -0.60
C PHE A 129 5.45 0.87 -2.06
N CYS A 130 6.53 0.25 -2.54
CA CYS A 130 6.93 0.34 -3.94
C CYS A 130 5.84 -0.20 -4.87
N LEU A 131 5.20 -1.32 -4.53
CA LEU A 131 4.10 -1.87 -5.31
C LEU A 131 2.89 -0.94 -5.33
N ILE A 132 2.46 -0.38 -4.20
CA ILE A 132 1.35 0.58 -4.12
C ILE A 132 1.66 1.84 -4.92
N SER A 133 2.90 2.32 -4.87
CA SER A 133 3.34 3.47 -5.68
C SER A 133 3.25 3.17 -7.18
N LEU A 134 3.63 1.96 -7.59
CA LEU A 134 3.51 1.50 -8.97
C LEU A 134 2.03 1.39 -9.40
N ILE A 135 1.19 0.78 -8.56
CA ILE A 135 -0.27 0.65 -8.77
C ILE A 135 -0.92 2.03 -8.91
N GLY A 136 -0.58 2.97 -8.02
CA GLY A 136 -1.06 4.34 -8.05
C GLY A 136 -0.61 5.07 -9.31
N SER A 137 0.62 4.85 -9.75
CA SER A 137 1.18 5.45 -10.97
C SER A 137 0.53 4.92 -12.25
N ILE A 138 0.24 3.61 -12.33
CA ILE A 138 -0.55 3.03 -13.42
C ILE A 138 -1.99 3.57 -13.36
N GLY A 139 -2.56 3.71 -12.16
CA GLY A 139 -3.88 4.28 -11.95
C GLY A 139 -4.02 5.73 -12.43
N GLY A 140 -3.05 6.58 -12.09
CA GLY A 140 -2.99 7.96 -12.56
C GLY A 140 -2.91 8.04 -14.09
N PHE A 141 -2.05 7.21 -14.69
CA PHE A 141 -1.92 7.16 -16.15
C PHE A 141 -3.24 6.77 -16.83
N LEU A 142 -3.94 5.75 -16.32
CA LEU A 142 -5.24 5.32 -16.86
C LEU A 142 -6.33 6.38 -16.72
N ALA A 143 -6.27 7.22 -15.68
CA ALA A 143 -7.31 8.22 -15.39
C ALA A 143 -7.09 9.54 -16.15
N ILE A 144 -5.86 10.05 -16.17
CA ILE A 144 -5.55 11.41 -16.67
C ILE A 144 -4.39 11.45 -17.68
N ARG A 145 -3.86 10.30 -18.10
CA ARG A 145 -2.69 10.17 -19.00
C ARG A 145 -1.39 10.79 -18.47
N GLU A 146 -1.31 11.03 -17.17
CA GLU A 146 -0.12 11.54 -16.50
C GLU A 146 0.34 10.56 -15.42
N THR A 147 1.65 10.45 -15.22
CA THR A 147 2.21 9.58 -14.18
C THR A 147 3.58 10.06 -13.71
N ALA A 148 3.79 10.06 -12.39
CA ALA A 148 5.08 10.43 -11.80
C ALA A 148 6.21 9.44 -12.13
N LEU A 149 5.87 8.24 -12.61
CA LEU A 149 6.82 7.16 -12.93
C LEU A 149 7.00 6.94 -14.43
N GLU A 150 6.77 7.96 -15.27
CA GLU A 150 6.79 7.85 -16.73
C GLU A 150 8.08 7.22 -17.28
N LYS A 151 9.22 7.51 -16.66
CA LYS A 151 10.52 6.94 -17.06
C LYS A 151 10.77 5.51 -16.54
N ILE A 152 10.01 5.07 -15.52
CA ILE A 152 10.24 3.79 -14.82
C ILE A 152 9.33 2.69 -15.37
N LEU A 153 8.06 3.00 -15.69
CA LEU A 153 7.13 2.00 -16.20
C LEU A 153 7.63 1.28 -17.46
N PRO A 154 8.25 1.96 -18.46
CA PRO A 154 8.78 1.28 -19.65
C PRO A 154 9.93 0.33 -19.32
N LEU A 155 10.77 0.66 -18.33
CA LEU A 155 11.86 -0.20 -17.86
C LEU A 155 11.35 -1.49 -17.22
N LEU A 156 10.13 -1.45 -16.68
CA LEU A 156 9.44 -2.62 -16.10
C LEU A 156 8.61 -3.38 -17.14
N GLY A 157 8.71 -3.03 -18.43
CA GLY A 157 7.95 -3.66 -19.51
C GLY A 157 6.46 -3.26 -19.52
N ILE A 158 6.09 -2.19 -18.84
CA ILE A 158 4.72 -1.65 -18.82
C ILE A 158 4.62 -0.60 -19.91
N PRO A 159 3.92 -0.87 -21.03
CA PRO A 159 3.84 0.06 -22.15
C PRO A 159 3.04 1.30 -21.74
N ILE A 160 3.69 2.46 -21.84
CA ILE A 160 3.03 3.77 -21.83
C ILE A 160 2.84 4.17 -23.30
N PRO A 161 1.60 4.24 -23.82
CA PRO A 161 1.32 4.73 -25.17
C PRO A 161 1.59 6.22 -25.35
#